data_AF-A0A662J9Y7-F1
#
_entry.id   AF-A0A662J9Y7-F1
#
_cell.length_a   1.000
_cell.length_b   1.000
_cell.length_c   1.000
_cell.angle_alpha   90.00
_cell.angle_beta   90.00
_cell.angle_gamma   90.00
#
_symmetry.space_group_name_H-M   'P 1'
#
loop_
_entity.id
_entity.type
_entity.pdbx_description
1 polymer ?
#
loop_
_entity_poly.entity_id
_entity_poly.type
_entity_poly.pdbx_seq_one_letter_code
_entity_poly.pdbx_strand_id
1 'polypeptide(L)'
;SRRGFYFRAIVVALSTMLSLYLLFNTQLLRFVISFIVGLPSTFGAITLYKITKFKKVLKYVSKDGKYLERRRSEERYYRFLARILLLTILPLILPLIIDPVIALGIILSVICGYLFSEIMHYAYVLNEERRLGGRLYYFITEVGPDGYYYSGIRLVMDLEE
;
A
#
# COMPACT_ATOMS: atom_id res chain seq x y z
N SER A 1 -10.46 -2.93 11.33
CA SER A 1 -10.44 -2.89 12.81
C SER A 1 -10.09 -1.48 13.28
N ARG A 2 -10.89 -0.88 14.19
CA ARG A 2 -10.68 0.49 14.70
C ARG A 2 -9.28 0.70 15.30
N ARG A 3 -8.72 -0.32 15.98
CA ARG A 3 -7.37 -0.27 16.56
C ARG A 3 -6.26 -0.08 15.52
N GLY A 4 -6.42 -0.65 14.32
CA GLY A 4 -5.44 -0.51 13.24
C GLY A 4 -5.40 0.90 12.64
N PHE A 5 -6.53 1.63 12.67
CA PHE A 5 -6.58 3.02 12.22
C PHE A 5 -5.86 3.95 13.20
N TYR A 6 -6.15 3.83 14.50
CA TYR A 6 -5.51 4.65 15.54
C TYR A 6 -3.99 4.48 15.58
N PHE A 7 -3.51 3.25 15.46
CA PHE A 7 -2.07 2.98 15.40
C PHE A 7 -1.41 3.71 14.21
N ARG A 8 -2.03 3.66 13.03
CA ARG A 8 -1.53 4.35 11.83
C ARG A 8 -1.56 5.87 11.99
N ALA A 9 -2.61 6.43 12.61
CA ALA A 9 -2.72 7.86 12.87
C ALA A 9 -1.63 8.37 13.83
N ILE A 10 -1.33 7.63 14.89
CA ILE A 10 -0.27 7.96 15.86
C ILE A 10 1.10 7.95 15.17
N VAL A 11 1.38 6.92 14.36
CA VAL A 11 2.64 6.82 13.60
C VAL A 11 2.81 8.00 12.65
N VAL A 12 1.74 8.40 11.94
CA VAL A 12 1.77 9.59 11.07
C VAL A 12 2.07 10.85 11.88
N ALA A 13 1.37 11.09 12.99
CA ALA A 13 1.57 12.28 13.81
C ALA A 13 3.01 12.39 14.35
N LEU A 14 3.57 11.28 14.86
CA LEU A 14 4.95 11.23 15.34
C LEU A 14 5.97 11.49 14.21
N SER A 15 5.73 10.94 13.03
CA SER A 15 6.57 11.15 11.85
C SER A 15 6.55 12.62 11.40
N THR A 16 5.37 13.26 11.45
CA THR A 16 5.20 14.69 11.12
C THR A 16 5.90 15.59 12.14
N MET A 17 5.79 15.29 13.44
CA MET A 17 6.50 16.04 14.49
C MET A 17 8.02 15.93 14.37
N LEU A 18 8.53 14.73 14.09
CA LEU A 18 9.96 14.52 13.87
C LEU A 18 10.47 15.29 12.64
N SER A 19 9.67 15.33 11.57
CA SER A 19 9.96 16.10 10.35
C SER A 19 10.00 17.62 10.63
N LEU A 20 9.08 18.14 11.44
CA LEU A 20 9.05 19.55 11.85
C LEU A 20 10.24 19.93 12.74
N TYR A 21 10.63 19.07 13.68
CA TYR A 21 11.77 19.31 14.56
C TYR A 21 13.08 19.41 13.78
N LEU A 22 13.24 18.55 12.78
CA LEU A 22 14.44 18.55 11.96
C LEU A 22 14.53 19.86 11.13
N LEU A 23 13.43 20.51 10.74
CA LEU A 23 13.37 21.63 9.78
C LEU A 23 14.29 22.84 10.09
N PHE A 24 14.78 22.99 11.33
CA PHE A 24 15.52 24.15 11.84
C PHE A 24 17.04 24.17 11.54
N ASN A 25 17.62 23.11 10.98
CA ASN A 25 19.07 23.01 10.68
C ASN A 25 19.34 23.33 9.20
N THR A 26 20.51 23.77 8.72
CA THR A 26 20.70 24.13 7.27
C THR A 26 20.85 22.91 6.34
N GLN A 27 21.35 21.78 6.84
CA GLN A 27 21.21 20.48 6.16
C GLN A 27 19.73 20.06 6.07
N LEU A 28 18.92 20.60 6.99
CA LEU A 28 17.48 20.85 6.93
C LEU A 28 16.81 20.83 5.57
N LEU A 29 17.18 21.87 4.84
CA LEU A 29 16.46 22.35 3.68
C LEU A 29 16.48 21.30 2.56
N ARG A 30 17.61 20.62 2.38
CA ARG A 30 17.76 19.54 1.38
C ARG A 30 16.86 18.34 1.71
N PHE A 31 16.78 17.97 2.98
CA PHE A 31 15.84 16.94 3.44
C PHE A 31 14.40 17.39 3.24
N VAL A 32 14.05 18.62 3.63
CA VAL A 32 12.70 19.14 3.54
C VAL A 32 12.22 19.21 2.10
N ILE A 33 13.03 19.74 1.19
CA ILE A 33 12.68 19.83 -0.23
C ILE A 33 12.51 18.43 -0.82
N SER A 34 13.45 17.52 -0.58
CA SER A 34 13.35 16.14 -1.08
C SER A 34 12.13 15.41 -0.52
N PHE A 35 11.78 15.64 0.74
CA PHE A 35 10.58 15.10 1.36
C PHE A 35 9.28 15.71 0.80
N ILE A 36 9.19 17.04 0.71
CA ILE A 36 8.00 17.76 0.21
C ILE A 36 7.70 17.41 -1.25
N VAL A 37 8.72 17.21 -2.08
CA VAL A 37 8.52 16.80 -3.48
C VAL A 37 8.27 15.29 -3.59
N GLY A 38 9.01 14.49 -2.81
CA GLY A 38 8.90 13.04 -2.80
C GLY A 38 7.53 12.56 -2.33
N LEU A 39 6.99 13.16 -1.27
CA LEU A 39 5.78 12.66 -0.60
C LEU A 39 4.53 12.70 -1.50
N PRO A 40 4.16 13.82 -2.15
CA PRO A 40 3.02 13.86 -3.06
C PRO A 40 3.21 12.93 -4.25
N SER A 41 4.46 12.81 -4.74
CA SER A 41 4.80 11.98 -5.89
C SER A 41 4.60 10.49 -5.59
N THR A 42 5.15 10.03 -4.47
CA THR A 42 5.02 8.62 -4.03
C THR A 42 3.58 8.31 -3.63
N PHE A 43 2.94 9.20 -2.85
CA PHE A 43 1.53 9.08 -2.50
C PHE A 43 0.63 8.99 -3.73
N GLY A 44 0.78 9.92 -4.67
CA GLY A 44 -0.03 10.00 -5.88
C GLY A 44 0.14 8.77 -6.76
N ALA A 45 1.38 8.37 -7.05
CA ALA A 45 1.69 7.21 -7.87
C ALA A 45 1.13 5.90 -7.27
N ILE A 46 1.37 5.67 -5.98
CA ILE A 46 0.93 4.44 -5.30
C ILE A 46 -0.60 4.42 -5.18
N THR A 47 -1.23 5.55 -4.85
CA THR A 47 -2.69 5.64 -4.70
C THR A 47 -3.39 5.44 -6.03
N LEU A 48 -2.91 6.10 -7.09
CA LEU A 48 -3.45 5.91 -8.43
C LEU A 48 -3.33 4.46 -8.90
N TYR A 49 -2.16 3.84 -8.69
CA TYR A 49 -1.95 2.43 -9.00
C TYR A 49 -2.93 1.51 -8.25
N LYS A 50 -3.08 1.69 -6.94
CA LYS A 50 -3.99 0.86 -6.12
C LYS A 50 -5.45 1.04 -6.53
N ILE A 51 -5.91 2.28 -6.70
CA ILE A 51 -7.29 2.59 -7.09
C ILE A 51 -7.59 2.03 -8.50
N THR A 52 -6.72 2.25 -9.47
CA THR A 52 -6.93 1.74 -10.85
C THR A 52 -6.95 0.22 -10.91
N LYS A 53 -6.07 -0.45 -10.15
CA LYS A 53 -6.10 -1.91 -10.00
C LYS A 53 -7.40 -2.37 -9.34
N PHE A 54 -7.83 -1.71 -8.27
CA PHE A 54 -9.04 -2.09 -7.54
C PHE A 54 -10.32 -1.84 -8.33
N LYS A 55 -10.38 -0.79 -9.16
CA LYS A 55 -11.50 -0.58 -10.10
C LYS A 55 -11.71 -1.77 -11.05
N LYS A 56 -10.64 -2.44 -11.48
CA LYS A 56 -10.76 -3.67 -12.27
C LYS A 56 -11.43 -4.77 -11.45
N VAL A 57 -10.96 -5.01 -10.22
CA VAL A 57 -11.55 -5.99 -9.29
C VAL A 57 -13.04 -5.72 -9.10
N LEU A 58 -13.41 -4.48 -8.77
CA LEU A 58 -14.80 -4.04 -8.59
C LEU A 58 -15.70 -4.36 -9.79
N LYS A 59 -15.20 -4.12 -11.01
CA LYS A 59 -15.95 -4.42 -12.24
C LYS A 59 -16.33 -5.90 -12.35
N TYR A 60 -15.43 -6.81 -11.98
CA TYR A 60 -15.69 -8.25 -12.02
C TYR A 60 -16.55 -8.71 -10.84
N VAL A 61 -16.26 -8.22 -9.63
CA VAL A 61 -17.03 -8.59 -8.44
C VAL A 61 -18.48 -8.11 -8.55
N SER A 62 -18.73 -6.92 -9.10
CA SER A 62 -20.09 -6.41 -9.30
C SER A 62 -20.88 -7.19 -10.37
N LYS A 63 -20.21 -7.87 -11.30
CA LYS A 63 -20.87 -8.62 -12.38
C LYS A 63 -21.09 -10.09 -12.03
N ASP A 64 -20.07 -10.72 -11.46
CA ASP A 64 -20.01 -12.19 -11.27
C ASP A 64 -19.98 -12.59 -9.78
N GLY A 65 -20.09 -11.63 -8.85
CA GLY A 65 -20.01 -11.82 -7.40
C GLY A 65 -18.61 -12.19 -6.87
N LYS A 66 -17.66 -12.51 -7.76
CA LYS A 66 -16.29 -12.93 -7.43
C LYS A 66 -15.29 -12.47 -8.49
N TYR A 67 -14.07 -12.17 -8.05
CA TYR A 67 -12.91 -11.92 -8.90
C TYR A 67 -11.81 -12.89 -8.53
N LEU A 68 -11.39 -13.74 -9.48
CA LEU A 68 -10.25 -14.64 -9.33
C LEU A 68 -8.98 -13.86 -9.67
N GLU A 69 -8.16 -13.59 -8.65
CA GLU A 69 -6.98 -12.75 -8.83
C GLU A 69 -5.80 -13.51 -9.42
N ARG A 70 -5.58 -14.80 -9.10
CA ARG A 70 -4.37 -15.52 -9.58
C ARG A 70 -4.34 -17.04 -9.41
N ARG A 71 -3.67 -17.69 -10.38
CA ARG A 71 -2.97 -18.99 -10.30
C ARG A 71 -1.53 -18.76 -9.79
N ARG A 72 -1.12 -19.36 -8.67
CA ARG A 72 0.27 -19.25 -8.16
C ARG A 72 1.15 -20.38 -8.73
N SER A 73 2.30 -20.05 -9.33
CA SER A 73 3.40 -20.97 -9.64
C SER A 73 4.63 -20.65 -8.78
N GLU A 74 5.50 -21.63 -8.53
CA GLU A 74 6.70 -21.51 -7.68
C GLU A 74 7.66 -20.39 -8.10
N GLU A 75 7.83 -20.13 -9.41
CA GLU A 75 8.64 -19.02 -9.93
C GLU A 75 8.23 -17.64 -9.39
N ARG A 76 7.00 -17.50 -8.90
CA ARG A 76 6.48 -16.24 -8.38
C ARG A 76 6.87 -16.01 -6.91
N TYR A 77 7.18 -17.08 -6.17
CA TYR A 77 7.72 -16.99 -4.82
C TYR A 77 9.09 -16.32 -4.83
N TYR A 78 9.98 -16.74 -5.75
CA TYR A 78 11.29 -16.12 -5.91
C TYR A 78 11.20 -14.64 -6.32
N ARG A 79 10.25 -14.27 -7.20
CA ARG A 79 9.99 -12.86 -7.53
C ARG A 79 9.47 -12.05 -6.34
N PHE A 80 8.64 -12.64 -5.48
CA PHE A 80 8.18 -11.99 -4.26
C PHE A 80 9.33 -11.80 -3.26
N LEU A 81 10.14 -12.84 -3.06
CA LEU A 81 11.33 -12.81 -2.22
C LEU A 81 12.33 -11.76 -2.70
N ALA A 82 12.61 -11.72 -4.00
CA ALA A 82 13.50 -10.73 -4.61
C ALA A 82 12.98 -9.30 -4.39
N ARG A 83 11.66 -9.07 -4.49
CA ARG A 83 11.06 -7.76 -4.20
C ARG A 83 11.23 -7.36 -2.73
N ILE A 84 11.05 -8.29 -1.80
CA ILE A 84 11.26 -8.01 -0.37
C ILE A 84 12.73 -7.65 -0.13
N LEU A 85 13.66 -8.48 -0.61
CA LEU A 85 15.08 -8.23 -0.47
C LEU A 85 15.47 -6.85 -1.02
N LEU A 86 14.97 -6.51 -2.21
CA LEU A 86 15.24 -5.22 -2.84
C LEU A 86 14.66 -4.06 -2.01
N LEU A 87 13.43 -4.19 -1.51
CA LEU A 87 12.82 -3.17 -0.63
C LEU A 87 13.56 -3.01 0.71
N THR A 88 14.18 -4.07 1.22
CA THR A 88 14.95 -4.02 2.47
C THR A 88 16.35 -3.47 2.27
N ILE A 89 17.02 -3.82 1.17
CA ILE A 89 18.42 -3.44 0.89
C ILE A 89 18.51 -2.04 0.30
N LEU A 90 17.55 -1.63 -0.54
CA LEU A 90 17.59 -0.34 -1.24
C LEU A 90 17.72 0.87 -0.29
N PRO A 91 17.02 0.94 0.86
CA PRO A 91 17.19 2.03 1.83
C PRO A 91 18.58 2.10 2.48
N LEU A 92 19.31 0.97 2.55
CA LEU A 92 20.67 0.91 3.09
C LEU A 92 21.71 1.36 2.06
N ILE A 93 21.47 1.09 0.77
CA ILE A 93 22.39 1.46 -0.32
C ILE A 93 22.19 2.91 -0.77
N LEU A 94 20.95 3.42 -0.73
CA LEU A 94 20.62 4.77 -1.21
C LEU A 94 21.55 5.88 -0.65
N PRO A 95 21.84 5.92 0.67
CA PRO A 95 22.72 6.95 1.24
C PRO A 95 24.20 6.85 0.83
N LEU A 96 24.62 5.74 0.22
CA LEU A 96 25.98 5.56 -0.29
C LEU A 96 26.15 6.14 -1.72
N ILE A 97 25.04 6.31 -2.44
CA ILE A 97 25.05 6.74 -3.86
C ILE A 97 24.74 8.24 -3.99
N ILE A 98 23.86 8.76 -3.13
CA ILE A 98 23.44 10.16 -3.13
C ILE A 98 23.68 10.80 -1.76
N ASP A 99 23.58 12.13 -1.69
CA ASP A 99 23.68 12.89 -0.43
C ASP A 99 22.80 12.22 0.66
N PRO A 100 23.38 11.79 1.81
CA PRO A 100 22.67 11.02 2.82
C PRO A 100 21.40 11.71 3.33
N VAL A 101 21.39 13.04 3.34
CA VAL A 101 20.27 13.86 3.80
C VAL A 101 19.12 13.82 2.80
N ILE A 102 19.44 13.85 1.49
CA ILE A 102 18.47 13.67 0.41
C ILE A 102 17.95 12.22 0.40
N ALA A 103 18.82 11.24 0.59
CA ALA A 103 18.43 9.82 0.67
C ALA A 103 17.40 9.58 1.77
N LEU A 104 17.65 10.12 2.97
CA LEU A 104 16.73 10.07 4.10
C LEU A 104 15.38 10.72 3.79
N GLY A 105 15.39 11.89 3.13
CA GLY A 105 14.16 12.57 2.70
C GLY A 105 13.33 11.72 1.73
N ILE A 106 13.99 11.08 0.75
CA ILE A 106 13.33 10.18 -0.20
C ILE A 106 12.77 8.94 0.51
N ILE A 107 13.57 8.26 1.33
CA ILE A 107 13.14 7.06 2.06
C ILE A 107 11.92 7.38 2.91
N LEU A 108 11.97 8.46 3.69
CA LEU A 108 10.85 8.86 4.53
C LEU A 108 9.62 9.23 3.69
N SER A 109 9.80 9.92 2.57
CA SER A 109 8.70 10.27 1.67
C SER A 109 8.02 9.04 1.06
N VAL A 110 8.78 7.99 0.74
CA VAL A 110 8.24 6.72 0.23
C VAL A 110 7.44 6.01 1.30
N ILE A 111 7.97 5.94 2.53
CA ILE A 111 7.30 5.31 3.67
C ILE A 111 5.99 6.04 3.98
N CYS A 112 6.06 7.36 4.18
CA CYS A 112 4.88 8.17 4.49
C CYS A 112 3.86 8.14 3.34
N GLY A 113 4.31 8.31 2.09
CA GLY A 113 3.43 8.28 0.92
C GLY A 113 2.74 6.93 0.74
N TYR A 114 3.44 5.82 0.99
CA TYR A 114 2.85 4.48 1.01
C TYR A 114 1.81 4.33 2.14
N LEU A 115 2.11 4.78 3.35
CA LEU A 115 1.17 4.74 4.48
C LEU A 115 -0.10 5.56 4.22
N PHE A 116 0.05 6.79 3.72
CA PHE A 116 -1.10 7.62 3.32
C PHE A 116 -1.91 6.96 2.21
N SER A 117 -1.23 6.36 1.24
CA SER A 117 -1.89 5.62 0.16
C SER A 117 -2.69 4.42 0.67
N GLU A 118 -2.19 3.69 1.68
CA GLU A 118 -2.94 2.62 2.33
C GLU A 118 -4.21 3.13 3.03
N ILE A 119 -4.13 4.28 3.71
CA ILE A 119 -5.30 4.90 4.36
C ILE A 119 -6.34 5.30 3.32
N MET A 120 -5.91 5.97 2.25
CA MET A 120 -6.79 6.39 1.16
C MET A 120 -7.39 5.21 0.41
N HIS A 121 -6.60 4.16 0.18
CA HIS A 121 -7.09 2.94 -0.45
C HIS A 121 -8.13 2.25 0.43
N TYR A 122 -7.89 2.15 1.73
CA TYR A 122 -8.86 1.59 2.69
C TYR A 122 -10.16 2.39 2.71
N ALA A 123 -10.08 3.72 2.77
CA ALA A 123 -11.26 4.59 2.70
C ALA A 123 -12.03 4.40 1.38
N TYR A 124 -11.31 4.27 0.26
CA TYR A 124 -11.89 3.99 -1.05
C TYR A 124 -12.62 2.64 -1.07
N VAL A 125 -12.00 1.57 -0.58
CA VAL A 125 -12.62 0.24 -0.50
C VAL A 125 -13.88 0.27 0.35
N LEU A 126 -13.81 0.87 1.54
CA LEU A 126 -14.96 0.96 2.44
C LEU A 126 -16.15 1.71 1.82
N ASN A 127 -15.87 2.76 1.03
CA ASN A 127 -16.90 3.48 0.32
C ASN A 127 -17.56 2.64 -0.78
N GLU A 128 -16.79 1.83 -1.50
CA GLU A 128 -17.30 0.94 -2.54
C GLU A 128 -18.05 -0.27 -1.95
N GLU A 129 -17.62 -0.80 -0.79
CA GLU A 129 -18.37 -1.81 -0.02
C GLU A 129 -19.76 -1.30 0.36
N ARG A 130 -19.85 -0.06 0.89
CA ARG A 130 -21.13 0.58 1.19
C ARG A 130 -22.02 0.74 -0.05
N ARG A 131 -21.41 1.08 -1.20
CA ARG A 131 -22.13 1.22 -2.47
C ARG A 131 -22.65 -0.11 -3.01
N LEU A 132 -21.93 -1.20 -2.77
CA LEU A 132 -22.30 -2.55 -3.18
C LEU A 132 -23.28 -3.24 -2.21
N GLY A 133 -23.49 -2.70 -1.01
CA GLY A 133 -24.38 -3.31 0.00
C GLY A 133 -23.80 -4.58 0.61
N GLY A 134 -22.47 -4.70 0.69
CA GLY A 134 -21.81 -5.89 1.23
C GLY A 134 -20.32 -5.69 1.43
N ARG A 135 -19.65 -6.72 1.92
CA ARG A 135 -18.22 -6.69 2.27
C ARG A 135 -17.38 -7.53 1.32
N LEU A 136 -16.19 -7.05 1.03
CA LEU A 136 -15.23 -7.72 0.14
C LEU A 136 -14.28 -8.58 0.96
N TYR A 137 -14.31 -9.89 0.73
CA TYR A 137 -13.45 -10.85 1.40
C TYR A 137 -12.42 -11.44 0.46
N TYR A 138 -11.18 -11.51 0.92
CA TYR A 138 -10.14 -12.28 0.25
C TYR A 138 -10.34 -13.76 0.55
N PHE A 139 -10.39 -14.60 -0.48
CA PHE A 139 -10.51 -16.05 -0.34
C PHE A 139 -9.33 -16.75 -1.02
N ILE A 140 -8.99 -17.91 -0.46
CA ILE A 140 -8.05 -18.87 -1.04
C ILE A 140 -8.82 -20.19 -1.13
N THR A 141 -8.86 -20.79 -2.32
CA THR A 141 -9.47 -22.11 -2.50
C THR A 141 -8.46 -23.21 -2.20
N GLU A 142 -8.97 -24.39 -1.86
CA GLU A 142 -8.18 -25.62 -1.83
C GLU A 142 -7.53 -25.91 -3.19
N VAL A 143 -6.50 -26.76 -3.17
CA VAL A 143 -5.78 -27.20 -4.36
C VAL A 143 -6.75 -27.88 -5.31
N GLY A 144 -6.95 -27.27 -6.49
CA GLY A 144 -7.75 -27.91 -7.54
C GLY A 144 -7.08 -29.19 -8.05
N PRO A 145 -7.79 -30.04 -8.81
CA PRO A 145 -7.25 -31.29 -9.37
C PRO A 145 -5.99 -31.06 -10.25
N ASP A 146 -5.80 -29.84 -10.74
CA ASP A 146 -4.62 -29.42 -11.52
C ASP A 146 -3.37 -29.15 -10.66
N GLY A 147 -3.45 -29.24 -9.32
CA GLY A 147 -2.34 -28.96 -8.40
C GLY A 147 -2.13 -27.47 -8.07
N TYR A 148 -3.09 -26.59 -8.40
CA TYR A 148 -2.97 -25.13 -8.20
C TYR A 148 -3.93 -24.58 -7.14
N TYR A 149 -3.46 -23.58 -6.40
CA TYR A 149 -4.26 -22.74 -5.52
C TYR A 149 -4.81 -21.53 -6.29
N TYR A 150 -6.09 -21.21 -6.08
CA TYR A 150 -6.71 -19.99 -6.56
C TYR A 150 -6.94 -19.03 -5.40
N SER A 151 -6.68 -17.76 -5.65
CA SER A 151 -6.97 -16.69 -4.69
C SER A 151 -7.70 -15.56 -5.38
N GLY A 152 -8.57 -14.89 -4.64
CA GLY A 152 -9.44 -13.87 -5.21
C GLY A 152 -10.18 -13.04 -4.17
N ILE A 153 -11.06 -12.18 -4.64
CA ILE A 153 -11.92 -11.32 -3.82
C ILE A 153 -13.36 -11.68 -4.14
N ARG A 154 -14.20 -11.86 -3.12
CA ARG A 154 -15.63 -12.15 -3.24
C ARG A 154 -16.43 -11.10 -2.49
N LEU A 155 -17.57 -10.69 -3.04
CA LEU A 155 -18.56 -9.90 -2.32
C LEU A 155 -19.44 -10.84 -1.50
N VAL A 156 -19.56 -10.55 -0.22
CA VAL A 156 -20.51 -11.18 0.68
C VAL A 156 -21.52 -10.11 1.06
N MET A 157 -22.77 -10.29 0.64
CA MET A 157 -23.85 -9.37 1.02
C MET A 157 -24.04 -9.44 2.53
N ASP A 158 -24.20 -8.29 3.17
CA ASP A 158 -24.65 -8.27 4.55
C ASP A 158 -26.11 -8.76 4.52
N LEU A 159 -26.35 -9.99 4.99
CA LEU A 159 -27.72 -10.48 5.22
C LEU A 159 -28.33 -9.53 6.26
N GLU A 160 -29.47 -8.94 5.93
CA GLU A 160 -30.22 -8.02 6.81
C GLU A 160 -30.29 -8.60 8.24
N GLU A 161 -29.66 -7.92 9.20
CA GLU A 161 -30.00 -8.01 10.62
C GLU A 161 -31.20 -7.11 10.91
#